data_AF-A0A7J7HGA8-F1
#
_entry.id   AF-A0A7J7HGA8-F1
#
_cell.length_a   1.000
_cell.length_b   1.000
_cell.length_c   1.000
_cell.angle_alpha   90.00
_cell.angle_beta   90.00
_cell.angle_gamma   90.00
#
_symmetry.space_group_name_H-M   'P 1'
#
loop_
_entity.id
_entity.type
_entity.pdbx_description
1 polymer ?
#
loop_
_entity_poly.entity_id
_entity_poly.type
_entity_poly.pdbx_seq_one_letter_code
_entity_poly.pdbx_strand_id
1 'polypeptide(L)'
;MANQVLLKQIDKGSNFVLSPLSFHFMLSLIASGSTGRTLKQLLSYLGSKSIGDLNFMSSQFIPLTSMMSNVKGGKNKNNQISSPSISFANGLWIYRRFSLSPSYERILKASYDAKANEVDFANKKSREVM
;
A
#
# COMPACT_ATOMS: atom_id res chain seq x y z
N MET A 1 3.63 -15.35 -3.60
CA MET A 1 2.21 -15.57 -3.98
C MET A 1 1.77 -14.72 -5.17
N ALA A 2 2.23 -13.46 -5.32
CA ALA A 2 1.94 -12.64 -6.51
C ALA A 2 2.19 -13.37 -7.83
N ASN A 3 3.35 -14.01 -8.00
CA ASN A 3 3.69 -14.80 -9.19
C ASN A 3 2.74 -16.01 -9.38
N GLN A 4 2.34 -16.68 -8.29
CA GLN A 4 1.40 -17.82 -8.38
C GLN A 4 -0.01 -17.37 -8.77
N VAL A 5 -0.46 -16.21 -8.29
CA VAL A 5 -1.72 -15.61 -8.73
C VAL A 5 -1.62 -15.24 -10.21
N LEU A 6 -0.52 -14.61 -10.62
CA LEU A 6 -0.29 -14.20 -12.00
C LEU A 6 -0.29 -15.39 -12.97
N LEU A 7 0.42 -16.47 -12.62
CA LEU A 7 0.44 -17.73 -13.38
C LEU A 7 -0.97 -18.33 -13.53
N LYS A 8 -1.75 -18.37 -12.46
CA LYS A 8 -3.14 -18.87 -12.52
C LYS A 8 -4.08 -18.02 -13.38
N GLN A 9 -3.81 -16.72 -13.54
CA GLN A 9 -4.62 -15.86 -14.39
C GLN A 9 -4.21 -15.96 -15.87
N ILE A 10 -2.91 -16.23 -16.13
CA ILE A 10 -2.42 -16.56 -17.48
C ILE A 10 -3.15 -17.80 -18.02
N ASP A 11 -3.31 -18.84 -17.19
CA ASP A 11 -4.02 -20.08 -17.59
C ASP A 11 -5.49 -19.86 -17.97
N LYS A 12 -6.10 -18.75 -17.54
CA LYS A 12 -7.50 -18.40 -17.83
C LYS A 12 -7.69 -17.56 -19.09
N GLY A 13 -6.60 -17.15 -19.75
CA GLY A 13 -6.66 -16.31 -20.95
C GLY A 13 -7.23 -14.90 -20.71
N SER A 14 -7.30 -14.44 -19.46
CA SER A 14 -7.84 -13.13 -19.10
C SER A 14 -6.73 -12.11 -18.85
N ASN A 15 -6.95 -10.85 -19.24
CA ASN A 15 -6.04 -9.76 -18.89
C ASN A 15 -5.99 -9.58 -17.36
N PHE A 16 -4.78 -9.62 -16.79
CA PHE A 16 -4.55 -9.45 -15.36
C PHE A 16 -3.40 -8.48 -15.12
N VAL A 17 -3.58 -7.57 -14.16
CA VAL A 17 -2.56 -6.64 -13.72
C VAL A 17 -2.48 -6.67 -12.20
N LEU A 18 -1.25 -6.70 -11.70
CA LEU A 18 -0.93 -6.62 -10.28
C LEU A 18 0.34 -5.79 -10.14
N SER A 19 0.39 -4.92 -9.13
CA SER A 19 1.63 -4.30 -8.69
C SER A 19 2.18 -5.11 -7.50
N PRO A 20 3.23 -5.93 -7.68
CA PRO A 20 3.83 -6.68 -6.58
C PRO A 20 4.32 -5.75 -5.47
N LEU A 21 4.80 -4.56 -5.83
CA LEU A 21 5.30 -3.56 -4.89
C LEU A 21 4.18 -2.94 -4.05
N SER A 22 3.06 -2.57 -4.66
CA SER A 22 1.89 -2.08 -3.92
C SER A 22 1.35 -3.15 -2.96
N PHE A 23 1.31 -4.41 -3.42
CA PHE A 23 0.89 -5.53 -2.59
C PHE A 23 1.86 -5.79 -1.42
N HIS A 24 3.17 -5.61 -1.64
CA HIS A 24 4.17 -5.68 -0.58
C HIS A 24 3.93 -4.62 0.50
N PHE A 25 3.71 -3.35 0.13
CA PHE A 25 3.41 -2.29 1.11
C PHE A 25 2.10 -2.54 1.87
N MET A 26 1.07 -3.04 1.20
CA MET A 26 -0.18 -3.42 1.86
C MET A 26 0.05 -4.50 2.93
N LEU A 27 0.82 -5.55 2.63
CA LEU A 27 1.13 -6.60 3.60
C LEU A 27 2.01 -6.09 4.75
N SER A 28 2.95 -5.20 4.48
CA SER A 28 3.77 -4.56 5.50
C SER A 28 2.92 -3.71 6.46
N LEU A 29 1.95 -2.96 5.92
CA LEU A 29 0.97 -2.21 6.70
C LEU A 29 0.15 -3.13 7.63
N ILE A 30 -0.31 -4.28 7.11
CA ILE A 30 -1.03 -5.28 7.92
C ILE A 30 -0.12 -5.86 9.00
N ALA A 31 1.14 -6.16 8.67
CA ALA A 31 2.12 -6.68 9.62
C ALA A 31 2.34 -5.70 10.78
N SER A 32 2.41 -4.40 10.48
CA SER A 32 2.60 -3.36 11.49
C SER A 32 1.44 -3.22 12.50
N GLY A 33 0.25 -3.69 12.13
CA GLY A 33 -0.93 -3.74 13.02
C GLY A 33 -1.20 -5.12 13.63
N SER A 34 -0.37 -6.11 13.31
CA SER A 34 -0.54 -7.51 13.72
C SER A 34 0.34 -7.88 14.90
N THR A 35 -0.06 -8.91 15.65
CA THR A 35 0.73 -9.49 16.75
C THR A 35 0.73 -11.02 16.67
N GLY A 36 1.52 -11.67 17.54
CA GLY A 36 1.49 -13.12 17.71
C GLY A 36 1.82 -13.91 16.44
N ARG A 37 1.00 -14.93 16.13
CA ARG A 37 1.22 -15.85 15.01
C ARG A 37 1.08 -15.16 13.65
N THR A 38 0.08 -14.28 13.50
CA THR A 38 -0.18 -13.53 12.27
C THR A 38 1.03 -12.68 11.88
N LEU A 39 1.60 -11.96 12.84
CA LEU A 39 2.81 -11.18 12.62
C LEU A 39 3.98 -12.05 12.14
N LYS A 40 4.22 -13.19 12.80
CA LYS A 40 5.32 -14.09 12.43
C LYS A 40 5.18 -14.61 10.99
N GLN A 41 3.96 -14.96 10.57
CA GLN A 41 3.69 -15.40 9.20
C GLN A 41 3.95 -14.29 8.18
N LEU A 42 3.52 -13.06 8.48
CA LEU A 42 3.73 -11.91 7.59
C LEU A 42 5.20 -11.53 7.47
N LEU A 43 5.96 -11.49 8.59
CA LEU A 43 7.40 -11.23 8.57
C LEU A 43 8.16 -12.29 7.78
N SER A 44 7.85 -13.56 8.00
CA SER A 44 8.44 -14.67 7.24
C SER A 44 8.14 -14.58 5.76
N TYR A 45 6.90 -14.23 5.39
CA TYR A 45 6.50 -14.08 3.99
C TYR A 45 7.17 -12.87 3.32
N LEU A 46 7.27 -11.75 4.04
CA LEU A 46 7.89 -10.52 3.54
C LEU A 46 9.43 -10.57 3.57
N GLY A 47 10.01 -11.64 4.11
CA GLY A 47 11.47 -11.79 4.24
C GLY A 47 12.09 -10.77 5.20
N SER A 48 11.32 -10.27 6.18
CA SER A 48 11.76 -9.23 7.11
C SER A 48 11.97 -9.80 8.52
N LYS A 49 12.94 -9.22 9.26
CA LYS A 49 13.23 -9.60 10.64
C LYS A 49 12.33 -8.89 11.64
N SER A 50 11.85 -7.68 11.30
CA SER A 50 11.05 -6.87 12.20
C SER A 50 10.03 -5.98 11.48
N ILE A 51 9.03 -5.52 12.24
CA ILE A 51 8.11 -4.46 11.78
C ILE A 51 8.88 -3.16 11.54
N GLY A 52 9.93 -2.88 12.32
CA GLY A 52 10.76 -1.69 12.16
C GLY A 52 11.39 -1.60 10.77
N ASP A 53 11.94 -2.71 10.28
CA ASP A 53 12.53 -2.78 8.93
C ASP A 53 11.49 -2.51 7.85
N LEU A 54 10.27 -3.08 7.99
CA LEU A 54 9.17 -2.86 7.05
C LEU A 54 8.71 -1.40 7.03
N ASN A 55 8.49 -0.82 8.21
CA ASN A 55 8.06 0.56 8.37
C ASN A 55 9.10 1.56 7.86
N PHE A 56 10.39 1.27 8.09
CA PHE A 56 11.50 2.06 7.58
C PHE A 56 11.57 2.02 6.06
N MET A 57 11.51 0.82 5.46
CA MET A 57 11.53 0.69 3.99
C MET A 57 10.36 1.44 3.34
N SER A 58 9.14 1.31 3.87
CA SER A 58 7.98 2.00 3.33
C SER A 58 8.08 3.52 3.47
N SER A 59 8.59 4.04 4.59
CA SER A 59 8.74 5.49 4.80
C SER A 59 9.78 6.13 3.87
N GLN A 60 10.76 5.36 3.37
CA GLN A 60 11.72 5.86 2.39
C GLN A 60 11.17 5.78 0.95
N PHE A 61 10.53 4.67 0.60
CA PHE A 61 10.12 4.42 -0.78
C PHE A 61 8.88 5.22 -1.22
N ILE A 62 7.85 5.32 -0.38
CA ILE A 62 6.59 5.96 -0.78
C ILE A 62 6.80 7.45 -1.12
N PRO A 63 7.52 8.25 -0.31
CA PRO A 63 7.83 9.64 -0.66
C PRO A 63 8.72 9.79 -1.90
N LEU A 64 9.64 8.84 -2.15
CA LEU A 64 10.49 8.89 -3.34
C LEU A 64 9.66 8.83 -4.63
N THR A 65 8.55 8.09 -4.63
CA THR A 65 7.69 7.99 -5.81
C THR A 65 6.93 9.28 -6.10
N SER A 66 6.52 10.04 -5.08
CA SER A 66 5.93 11.36 -5.29
C SER A 66 6.98 12.36 -5.80
N MET A 67 8.24 12.26 -5.35
CA MET A 67 9.34 13.07 -5.89
C MET A 67 9.64 12.75 -7.36
N MET A 68 9.72 11.48 -7.73
CA MET A 68 9.93 11.06 -9.13
C MET A 68 8.80 11.55 -10.06
N SER A 69 7.57 11.56 -9.55
CA SER A 69 6.39 12.09 -10.25
C SER A 69 6.40 13.62 -10.39
N ASN A 70 7.04 14.30 -9.44
CA ASN A 70 7.22 15.76 -9.42
C ASN A 70 8.46 16.25 -10.17
N VAL A 71 9.31 15.35 -10.68
CA VAL A 71 10.23 15.66 -11.79
C VAL A 71 9.39 15.79 -13.05
N LYS A 72 8.48 16.78 -13.04
CA LYS A 72 7.96 17.38 -14.25
C LYS A 72 9.20 17.86 -14.97
N GLY A 73 9.51 17.22 -16.10
CA GLY A 73 10.32 17.87 -17.11
C GLY A 73 9.77 19.28 -17.26
N GLY A 74 10.57 20.27 -16.86
CA GLY A 74 10.32 21.64 -17.30
C GLY A 74 10.09 21.57 -18.80
N LYS A 75 9.11 22.32 -19.31
CA LYS A 75 8.80 22.38 -20.75
C LYS A 75 10.07 22.64 -21.55
N ASN A 76 10.80 21.60 -21.91
CA ASN A 76 11.81 21.67 -22.93
C ASN A 76 11.05 21.43 -24.22
N LYS A 77 11.09 22.43 -25.09
CA LYS A 77 10.43 22.49 -26.41
C LYS A 77 10.92 21.40 -27.39
N ASN A 78 11.60 20.37 -26.89
CA ASN A 78 12.43 19.43 -27.63
C ASN A 78 12.10 17.99 -27.20
N ASN A 79 10.85 17.56 -27.35
CA ASN A 79 10.40 16.15 -27.41
C ASN A 79 11.14 15.13 -26.50
N GLN A 80 11.46 15.50 -25.25
CA GLN A 80 12.14 14.61 -24.30
C GLN A 80 11.11 13.90 -23.43
N ILE A 81 11.29 12.58 -23.34
CA ILE A 81 10.44 11.64 -22.61
C ILE A 81 10.22 12.16 -21.18
N SER A 82 8.95 12.36 -20.82
CA SER A 82 8.57 12.68 -19.44
C SER A 82 8.87 11.47 -18.56
N SER A 83 9.56 11.70 -17.44
CA SER A 83 9.86 10.63 -16.47
C SER A 83 8.57 9.95 -16.01
N PRO A 84 8.54 8.61 -15.90
CA PRO A 84 7.37 7.88 -15.41
C PRO A 84 6.96 8.37 -14.02
N SER A 85 5.69 8.79 -13.89
CA SER A 85 5.07 9.08 -12.60
C SER A 85 4.67 7.76 -11.93
N ILE A 86 5.10 7.56 -10.69
CA ILE A 86 4.72 6.41 -9.86
C ILE A 86 4.01 6.97 -8.62
N SER A 87 2.81 6.49 -8.35
CA SER A 87 2.02 6.93 -7.21
C SER A 87 1.46 5.72 -6.46
N PHE A 88 1.42 5.83 -5.13
CA PHE A 88 0.79 4.85 -4.25
C PHE A 88 -0.43 5.46 -3.57
N ALA A 89 -1.50 4.69 -3.46
CA ALA A 89 -2.69 5.04 -2.71
C ALA A 89 -2.98 3.90 -1.73
N ASN A 90 -2.66 4.13 -0.45
CA ASN A 90 -2.90 3.17 0.61
C ASN A 90 -4.09 3.63 1.46
N GLY A 91 -5.04 2.73 1.71
CA GLY A 91 -6.24 3.03 2.49
C GLY A 91 -6.59 1.89 3.43
N LEU A 92 -7.10 2.24 4.60
CA LEU A 92 -7.65 1.32 5.58
C LEU A 92 -9.08 1.74 5.88
N TRP A 93 -10.03 0.82 5.73
CA TRP A 93 -11.43 1.05 6.12
C TRP A 93 -11.74 0.19 7.33
N ILE A 94 -12.12 0.85 8.43
CA ILE A 94 -12.46 0.19 9.70
C ILE A 94 -13.94 0.38 9.99
N TYR A 95 -14.56 -0.63 10.59
CA TYR A 95 -15.95 -0.52 11.00
C TYR A 95 -16.04 0.52 12.13
N ARG A 96 -16.95 1.49 12.02
CA ARG A 96 -17.09 2.63 12.96
C ARG A 96 -17.22 2.28 14.46
N ARG A 97 -17.50 1.01 14.79
CA ARG A 97 -17.58 0.53 16.17
C ARG A 97 -16.21 0.15 16.75
N PHE A 98 -15.17 0.16 15.93
CA PHE A 98 -13.79 -0.08 16.35
C PHE A 98 -12.98 1.18 16.07
N SER A 99 -12.08 1.50 16.99
CA SER A 99 -11.12 2.58 16.86
C SER A 99 -9.72 2.00 16.72
N LEU A 100 -8.90 2.67 15.92
CA LEU A 100 -7.49 2.33 15.81
C LEU A 100 -6.73 2.85 17.03
N SER A 101 -5.64 2.19 17.38
CA SER A 101 -4.77 2.72 18.42
C SER A 101 -4.02 3.94 17.89
N PRO A 102 -3.80 4.99 18.70
CA PRO A 102 -3.08 6.19 18.27
C PRO A 102 -1.63 5.91 17.80
N SER A 103 -1.02 4.84 18.32
CA SER A 103 0.30 4.41 17.87
C SER A 103 0.26 3.84 16.44
N TYR A 104 -0.78 3.07 16.11
CA TYR A 104 -0.95 2.49 14.80
C TYR A 104 -1.33 3.54 13.74
N GLU A 105 -2.19 4.49 14.08
CA GLU A 105 -2.51 5.63 13.20
C GLU A 105 -1.28 6.44 12.81
N ARG A 106 -0.34 6.64 13.75
CA ARG A 106 0.94 7.28 13.47
C ARG A 106 1.76 6.49 12.45
N ILE A 107 1.80 5.17 12.56
CA ILE A 107 2.51 4.30 11.60
C ILE A 107 1.85 4.38 10.22
N LEU A 108 0.51 4.30 10.14
CA LEU A 108 -0.23 4.40 8.88
C LEU A 108 0.14 5.67 8.11
N LYS A 109 0.13 6.81 8.80
CA LYS A 109 0.45 8.10 8.18
C LYS A 109 1.94 8.24 7.86
N ALA A 110 2.83 7.94 8.81
CA ALA A 110 4.25 8.24 8.67
C ALA A 110 5.00 7.25 7.77
N SER A 111 4.64 5.97 7.81
CA SER A 111 5.35 4.91 7.07
C SER A 111 4.67 4.54 5.77
N TYR A 112 3.36 4.73 5.65
CA TYR A 112 2.59 4.21 4.52
C TYR A 112 1.81 5.28 3.74
N ASP A 113 1.83 6.54 4.18
CA ASP A 113 0.97 7.61 3.67
C ASP A 113 -0.50 7.15 3.53
N ALA A 114 -0.94 6.32 4.48
CA ALA A 114 -2.23 5.65 4.42
C ALA A 114 -3.31 6.45 5.16
N LYS A 115 -4.51 6.51 4.59
CA LYS A 115 -5.68 7.10 5.24
C LYS A 115 -6.53 6.01 5.90
N ALA A 116 -6.84 6.20 7.17
CA ALA A 116 -7.84 5.42 7.88
C ALA A 116 -9.21 6.08 7.73
N ASN A 117 -10.21 5.29 7.33
CA ASN A 117 -11.58 5.74 7.13
C ASN A 117 -12.53 4.87 7.97
N GLU A 118 -13.37 5.49 8.77
CA GLU A 118 -14.44 4.80 9.49
C GLU A 118 -15.65 4.60 8.58
N VAL A 119 -16.16 3.37 8.50
CA VAL A 119 -17.27 3.00 7.63
C VAL A 119 -18.35 2.29 8.42
N ASP A 120 -19.61 2.54 8.07
CA ASP A 120 -20.73 1.72 8.50
C ASP A 120 -21.00 0.59 7.50
N PHE A 121 -20.36 -0.56 7.72
CA PHE A 121 -20.58 -1.74 6.86
C PHE A 121 -21.99 -2.35 7.01
N ALA A 122 -22.74 -2.03 8.07
CA ALA A 122 -24.08 -2.56 8.30
C ALA A 122 -25.14 -1.82 7.47
N ASN A 123 -24.87 -0.57 7.09
CA ASN A 123 -25.81 0.27 6.36
C ASN A 123 -25.23 0.60 4.97
N LYS A 124 -25.68 -0.17 3.96
CA LYS A 124 -25.25 -0.02 2.55
C LYS A 124 -25.63 1.34 1.91
N LYS A 125 -26.31 2.24 2.63
CA LYS A 125 -26.67 3.59 2.14
C LYS A 125 -25.56 4.64 2.29
N SER A 126 -24.36 4.26 2.70
CA SER A 126 -23.24 5.20 2.85
C SER A 126 -22.56 5.44 1.50
N ARG A 127 -22.68 6.69 1.02
CA ARG A 127 -22.18 7.24 -0.26
C ARG A 127 -20.79 6.74 -0.67
N GLU A 128 -20.60 6.59 -1.99
CA GLU A 128 -19.30 6.58 -2.65
C GLU A 128 -18.44 7.72 -2.10
N VAL A 129 -17.33 7.38 -1.47
CA VAL A 129 -16.28 8.33 -1.12
C VAL A 129 -15.29 8.27 -2.28
N MET A 130 -15.43 9.24 -3.20
CA MET A 130 -14.53 9.49 -4.33
C MET A 130 -13.25 10.17 -3.87
#